data_AF-A0A6N9TEJ7-F1
#
_entry.id   AF-A0A6N9TEJ7-F1
#
_cell.length_a   1.000
_cell.length_b   1.000
_cell.length_c   1.000
_cell.angle_alpha   90.00
_cell.angle_beta   90.00
_cell.angle_gamma   90.00
#
_symmetry.space_group_name_H-M   'P 1'
#
loop_
_entity.id
_entity.type
_entity.pdbx_description
1 polymer ?
#
loop_
_entity_poly.entity_id
_entity_poly.type
_entity_poly.pdbx_seq_one_letter_code
_entity_poly.pdbx_strand_id
1 'polypeptide(L)'
;MTPETFKDWRKRLGLKQKEAADKLGLKKRVIQYYEKGHRDGKTVEIPKNVELACVALALGHERYDAALLRQAPPEADPEDDGSDGKGSAATPPSP
;
A
#
# COMPACT_ATOMS: atom_id res chain seq x y z
N MET A 1 4.52 -3.19 8.98
CA MET A 1 3.55 -3.35 10.09
C MET A 1 4.17 -4.32 11.07
N THR A 2 4.33 -3.93 12.35
CA THR A 2 4.93 -4.82 13.36
C THR A 2 3.89 -5.83 13.88
N PRO A 3 4.32 -6.93 14.52
CA PRO A 3 3.42 -7.89 15.16
C PRO A 3 2.44 -7.24 16.15
N GLU A 4 2.91 -6.27 16.93
CA GLU A 4 2.11 -5.51 17.90
C GLU A 4 1.05 -4.68 17.18
N THR A 5 1.45 -3.92 16.17
CA THR A 5 0.53 -3.11 15.36
C THR A 5 -0.54 -3.98 14.68
N PHE A 6 -0.19 -5.19 14.21
CA PHE A 6 -1.13 -6.14 13.62
C PHE A 6 -2.13 -6.69 14.63
N LYS A 7 -1.66 -7.05 15.81
CA LYS A 7 -2.51 -7.48 16.91
C LYS A 7 -3.48 -6.38 17.36
N ASP A 8 -2.99 -5.14 17.44
CA ASP A 8 -3.80 -3.98 17.84
C ASP A 8 -4.83 -3.61 16.78
N TRP A 9 -4.46 -3.62 15.50
CA TRP A 9 -5.41 -3.47 14.39
C TRP A 9 -6.56 -4.47 14.51
N ARG A 10 -6.26 -5.76 14.70
CA ARG A 10 -7.29 -6.80 14.81
C ARG A 10 -8.23 -6.54 16.00
N LYS A 11 -7.66 -6.19 17.16
CA LYS A 11 -8.43 -5.90 18.37
C LYS A 11 -9.29 -4.64 18.23
N ARG A 12 -8.79 -3.59 17.57
CA ARG A 12 -9.55 -2.36 17.31
C ARG A 12 -10.79 -2.60 16.46
N LEU A 13 -10.72 -3.56 15.52
CA LEU A 13 -11.87 -4.01 14.74
C LEU A 13 -12.77 -5.03 15.46
N GLY A 14 -12.45 -5.38 16.71
CA GLY A 14 -13.22 -6.37 17.48
C GLY A 14 -13.11 -7.80 16.97
N LEU A 15 -12.16 -8.09 16.07
CA LEU A 15 -12.09 -9.37 15.37
C LEU A 15 -11.38 -10.44 16.22
N LYS A 16 -11.92 -11.65 16.24
CA LYS A 16 -11.20 -12.85 16.68
C LYS A 16 -10.15 -13.25 15.63
N GLN A 17 -9.15 -14.03 16.04
CA GLN A 17 -8.11 -14.50 15.10
C GLN A 17 -8.68 -15.27 13.90
N LYS A 18 -9.79 -16.02 14.08
CA LYS A 18 -10.46 -16.74 12.99
C LYS A 18 -11.12 -15.76 12.02
N GLU A 19 -11.88 -14.80 12.54
CA GLU A 19 -12.60 -13.80 11.72
C GLU A 19 -11.63 -12.93 10.92
N ALA A 20 -10.51 -12.52 11.53
CA ALA A 20 -9.46 -11.81 10.81
C ALA A 20 -8.85 -12.67 9.68
N ALA A 21 -8.67 -13.96 9.92
CA ALA A 21 -8.19 -14.89 8.90
C ALA A 21 -9.19 -15.00 7.74
N ASP A 22 -10.48 -15.15 8.06
CA ASP A 22 -11.55 -15.26 7.07
C ASP A 22 -11.64 -13.98 6.22
N LYS A 23 -11.57 -12.79 6.84
CA LYS A 23 -11.59 -11.49 6.13
C LYS A 23 -10.36 -11.24 5.27
N LEU A 24 -9.18 -11.71 5.70
CA LEU A 24 -7.93 -11.57 4.95
C LEU A 24 -7.73 -12.69 3.91
N GLY A 25 -8.60 -13.70 3.86
CA GLY A 25 -8.41 -14.88 3.00
C GLY A 25 -7.20 -15.73 3.41
N LEU A 26 -6.86 -15.76 4.70
CA LEU A 26 -5.69 -16.47 5.24
C LEU A 26 -6.12 -17.62 6.16
N LYS A 27 -5.20 -18.54 6.43
CA LYS A 27 -5.41 -19.55 7.48
C LYS A 27 -5.25 -18.89 8.86
N LYS A 28 -6.07 -19.26 9.85
CA LYS A 28 -5.95 -18.78 11.25
C LYS A 28 -4.52 -18.87 11.80
N ARG A 29 -3.78 -19.92 11.43
CA ARG A 29 -2.39 -20.12 11.86
C ARG A 29 -1.45 -19.00 11.37
N VAL A 30 -1.72 -18.43 10.20
CA VAL A 30 -0.94 -17.32 9.64
C VAL A 30 -1.13 -16.05 10.49
N ILE A 31 -2.36 -15.77 10.92
CA ILE A 31 -2.64 -14.66 11.85
C ILE A 31 -1.82 -14.81 13.14
N GLN A 32 -1.70 -16.03 13.67
CA GLN A 32 -0.87 -16.29 14.86
C GLN A 32 0.61 -16.03 14.61
N TYR A 33 1.13 -16.38 13.43
CA TYR A 33 2.53 -16.11 13.09
C TYR A 33 2.79 -14.59 12.97
N TYR A 34 1.89 -13.85 12.34
CA TYR A 34 2.00 -12.39 12.25
C TYR A 34 1.92 -11.70 13.61
N GLU A 35 1.03 -12.12 14.50
CA GLU A 35 0.94 -11.55 15.85
C GLU A 35 2.12 -11.90 16.77
N LYS A 36 2.79 -13.03 16.51
CA LYS A 36 3.99 -13.43 17.25
C LYS A 36 5.27 -12.87 16.64
N GLY A 37 5.25 -12.54 15.35
CA GLY A 37 6.43 -12.14 14.58
C GLY A 37 7.40 -13.28 14.26
N HIS A 38 7.06 -14.54 14.57
CA HIS A 38 7.95 -15.67 14.30
C HIS A 38 7.21 -17.00 14.05
N ARG A 39 7.88 -17.90 13.32
CA ARG A 39 7.47 -19.29 13.04
C ARG A 39 8.71 -20.18 13.12
N ASP A 40 8.64 -21.22 13.94
CA ASP A 40 9.68 -22.26 14.04
C ASP A 40 11.09 -21.65 14.25
N GLY A 41 11.17 -20.60 15.06
CA GLY A 41 12.40 -19.86 15.37
C GLY A 41 12.83 -18.81 14.33
N LYS A 42 12.13 -18.71 13.19
CA LYS A 42 12.40 -17.70 12.15
C LYS A 42 11.46 -16.52 12.26
N THR A 43 11.95 -15.32 12.05
CA THR A 43 11.12 -14.12 11.94
C THR A 43 10.12 -14.26 10.80
N VAL A 44 8.88 -13.87 11.05
CA VAL A 44 7.81 -13.82 10.05
C VAL A 44 7.39 -12.38 9.91
N GLU A 45 7.64 -11.83 8.74
CA GLU A 45 7.17 -10.50 8.36
C GLU A 45 5.76 -10.56 7.80
N ILE A 46 5.02 -9.47 7.97
CA ILE A 46 3.71 -9.27 7.38
C ILE A 46 3.94 -8.76 5.95
N PRO A 47 3.55 -9.51 4.90
CA PRO A 47 3.80 -9.08 3.53
C PRO A 47 2.95 -7.87 3.16
N LYS A 48 3.44 -7.08 2.19
CA LYS A 48 2.82 -5.81 1.79
C LYS A 48 1.35 -5.93 1.41
N ASN A 49 0.96 -7.00 0.72
CA ASN A 49 -0.44 -7.25 0.34
C ASN A 49 -1.35 -7.39 1.56
N VAL A 50 -0.88 -8.03 2.65
CA VAL A 50 -1.63 -8.15 3.91
C VAL A 50 -1.75 -6.80 4.60
N GLU A 51 -0.68 -5.99 4.62
CA GLU A 51 -0.75 -4.65 5.18
C GLU A 51 -1.80 -3.78 4.49
N LEU A 52 -1.83 -3.80 3.15
CA LEU A 52 -2.81 -3.07 2.36
C LEU A 52 -4.24 -3.59 2.62
N ALA A 53 -4.41 -4.90 2.73
CA ALA A 53 -5.69 -5.50 3.08
C ALA A 53 -6.16 -5.09 4.49
N CYS A 54 -5.26 -4.99 5.47
CA CYS A 54 -5.60 -4.48 6.80
C CYS A 54 -6.13 -3.04 6.75
N VAL A 55 -5.53 -2.18 5.93
CA VAL A 55 -6.01 -0.80 5.71
C VAL A 55 -7.40 -0.82 5.06
N ALA A 56 -7.58 -1.60 4.00
CA ALA A 56 -8.87 -1.73 3.33
C ALA A 56 -9.98 -2.16 4.30
N LEU A 57 -9.73 -3.18 5.12
CA LEU A 57 -10.67 -3.66 6.14
C LEU A 57 -10.97 -2.61 7.21
N ALA A 58 -9.97 -1.82 7.63
CA ALA A 58 -10.17 -0.74 8.59
C ALA A 58 -11.03 0.40 8.02
N LEU A 59 -11.01 0.60 6.70
CA LEU A 59 -11.88 1.52 5.97
C LEU A 59 -13.26 0.92 5.63
N GLY A 60 -13.52 -0.35 6.00
CA GLY A 60 -14.77 -1.03 5.73
C GLY A 60 -14.85 -1.71 4.35
N HIS A 61 -13.74 -1.83 3.63
CA HIS A 61 -13.68 -2.50 2.33
C HIS A 61 -13.29 -3.98 2.51
N GLU A 62 -14.28 -4.87 2.35
CA GLU A 62 -14.07 -6.32 2.46
C GLU A 62 -13.84 -7.02 1.11
N ARG A 63 -14.09 -6.32 0.00
CA ARG A 63 -13.94 -6.83 -1.36
C ARG A 63 -13.49 -5.72 -2.29
N TYR A 64 -12.99 -6.10 -3.45
CA TYR A 64 -12.71 -5.16 -4.53
C TYR A 64 -13.98 -4.40 -4.93
N ASP A 65 -13.86 -3.08 -5.05
CA ASP A 65 -14.90 -2.19 -5.54
C ASP A 65 -14.31 -1.23 -6.58
N ALA A 66 -14.65 -1.45 -7.84
CA ALA A 66 -14.20 -0.63 -8.95
C ALA A 66 -14.68 0.83 -8.85
N ALA A 67 -15.74 1.11 -8.08
CA ALA A 67 -16.22 2.47 -7.88
C ALA A 67 -15.21 3.35 -7.14
N LEU A 68 -14.35 2.77 -6.29
CA LEU A 68 -13.30 3.48 -5.57
C LEU A 68 -12.23 4.07 -6.51
N LEU A 69 -11.99 3.43 -7.66
CA LEU A 69 -11.01 3.89 -8.63
C LEU A 69 -11.48 5.11 -9.43
N ARG A 70 -12.81 5.34 -9.51
CA ARG A 70 -13.36 6.52 -10.20
C ARG A 70 -13.12 7.84 -9.48
N GLN A 71 -12.67 7.79 -8.22
CA GLN A 71 -12.37 8.97 -7.40
C GLN A 71 -10.86 9.25 -7.28
N ALA A 72 -10.01 8.46 -7.95
CA ALA A 72 -8.59 8.78 -8.01
C ALA A 72 -8.43 10.14 -8.73
N PRO A 73 -7.78 11.14 -8.12
CA PRO A 73 -7.49 12.39 -8.81
C PRO A 73 -6.74 12.07 -10.12
N PRO A 74 -7.03 12.78 -11.23
CA PRO A 74 -6.17 12.68 -12.40
C PRO A 74 -4.74 12.98 -11.94
N GLU A 75 -3.80 12.10 -12.31
CA GLU A 75 -2.38 12.26 -12.02
C GLU A 75 -1.99 13.70 -12.39
N ALA A 76 -1.42 14.44 -11.44
CA ALA A 76 -0.88 15.75 -11.73
C ALA A 76 0.23 15.56 -12.76
N ASP A 77 -0.02 15.98 -13.98
CA ASP A 77 0.98 16.01 -15.05
C ASP A 77 2.25 16.67 -14.47
N PRO A 78 3.43 16.03 -14.57
CA PRO A 78 4.66 16.70 -14.20
C PRO A 78 4.80 17.89 -15.15
N GLU A 79 4.69 19.09 -14.60
CA GLU A 79 4.95 20.33 -15.32
C GLU A 79 6.33 20.21 -15.98
N ASP A 80 6.32 20.15 -17.31
CA ASP A 80 7.48 20.28 -18.18
C ASP A 80 8.03 21.69 -17.96
N ASP A 81 8.93 21.83 -16.97
CA ASP A 81 9.72 23.04 -16.76
C ASP A 81 10.68 23.16 -17.95
N GLY A 82 10.17 23.78 -19.01
CA GLY A 82 10.89 24.12 -20.22
C GLY A 82 12.09 24.99 -19.91
N SER A 83 13.23 24.36 -19.65
CA SER A 83 14.54 25.00 -19.65
C SER A 83 15.15 24.93 -21.05
N ASP A 84 14.59 25.69 -22.01
CA ASP A 84 15.30 26.04 -23.24
C ASP A 84 16.43 27.04 -22.91
N GLY A 85 17.56 26.47 -22.48
CA GLY A 85 18.84 27.14 -22.46
C GLY A 85 19.28 27.46 -23.89
N LYS A 86 18.92 28.64 -24.40
CA LYS A 86 19.37 29.12 -25.72
C LYS A 86 20.84 29.53 -25.66
N GLY A 87 21.72 28.55 -25.85
CA GLY A 87 23.13 28.75 -26.20
C GLY A 87 23.38 28.60 -27.71
N SER A 88 24.30 29.43 -28.21
CA SER A 88 25.12 29.26 -29.43
C SER A 88 24.68 29.94 -30.77
N ALA A 89 25.25 31.13 -30.98
CA ALA A 89 26.18 31.58 -32.05
C ALA A 89 25.99 31.25 -33.56
N ALA A 90 26.25 32.31 -34.36
CA ALA A 90 26.80 32.42 -35.73
C ALA A 90 25.93 31.97 -36.93
N THR A 91 25.70 32.78 -37.99
CA THR A 91 26.67 33.17 -39.07
C THR A 91 26.01 34.23 -40.04
N PRO A 92 26.76 35.12 -40.76
CA PRO A 92 26.27 36.18 -41.68
C PRO A 92 26.15 35.68 -43.17
N PRO A 93 26.08 36.46 -44.30
CA PRO A 93 26.10 37.92 -44.56
C PRO A 93 25.14 38.51 -45.67
N SER A 94 25.22 39.86 -45.85
CA SER A 94 25.07 40.70 -47.08
C SER A 94 23.70 40.89 -47.78
N PRO A 95 23.47 41.91 -48.67
CA PRO A 95 24.40 42.70 -49.51
C PRO A 95 25.03 43.94 -48.88
#